data_AF-A0A1V4XWG0-F1
#
_entry.id   AF-A0A1V4XWG0-F1
#
_cell.length_a   1.000
_cell.length_b   1.000
_cell.length_c   1.000
_cell.angle_alpha   90.00
_cell.angle_beta   90.00
_cell.angle_gamma   90.00
#
_symmetry.space_group_name_H-M   'P 1'
#
loop_
_entity.id
_entity.type
_entity.pdbx_description
1 polymer ?
#
loop_
_entity_poly.entity_id
_entity_poly.type
_entity_poly.pdbx_seq_one_letter_code
_entity_poly.pdbx_strand_id
1 'polypeptide(L)'
;MPETTQRPVPLLGEISLDYVQHIEHSLEGGYLSSVIPGLEGQLQQRVARPSHRVTIRGILFGDGAADALSSLQEAAQNGEELTFSADITSALDIQQVVIDGFHAAQEVSTPGRYSYEIRLVESPPLPPPAQISGFGGLDDFGLGDLGFDTDIMGDLTDLAGDIAGAVNDALGVLDALEALAGLDGLSVGGVLQPMQDVGNSVSPLASAFKDSMSSLSVLFGG
;
A
#
# COMPACT_ATOMS: atom_id res chain seq x y z
N MET A 1 18.10 -58.56 6.71
CA MET A 1 18.67 -57.25 6.33
C MET A 1 17.48 -56.35 6.06
N PRO A 2 17.18 -55.35 6.88
CA PRO A 2 16.13 -54.40 6.52
C PRO A 2 16.60 -53.67 5.26
N GLU A 3 15.75 -53.60 4.24
CA GLU A 3 15.99 -52.72 3.10
C GLU A 3 16.17 -51.30 3.64
N THR A 4 17.33 -50.69 3.40
CA THR A 4 17.49 -49.26 3.58
C THR A 4 16.56 -48.58 2.60
N THR A 5 15.35 -48.25 3.06
CA THR A 5 14.43 -47.37 2.34
C THR A 5 15.19 -46.10 2.04
N GLN A 6 15.58 -45.91 0.78
CA GLN A 6 16.33 -44.74 0.34
C GLN A 6 15.47 -43.52 0.62
N ARG A 7 15.83 -42.74 1.64
CA ARG A 7 15.09 -41.52 2.00
C ARG A 7 15.21 -40.56 0.81
N PRO A 8 14.09 -40.05 0.26
CA PRO A 8 14.15 -39.08 -0.82
C PRO A 8 14.92 -37.84 -0.35
N VAL A 9 15.88 -37.41 -1.16
CA VAL A 9 16.71 -36.24 -0.87
C VAL A 9 15.90 -34.98 -1.21
N PRO A 10 15.73 -34.02 -0.28
CA PRO A 10 15.05 -32.78 -0.57
C PRO A 10 15.79 -31.96 -1.64
N LEU A 11 15.03 -31.34 -2.53
CA LEU A 11 15.54 -30.49 -3.61
C LEU A 11 15.02 -29.06 -3.44
N LEU A 12 15.90 -28.09 -3.64
CA LEU A 12 15.59 -26.66 -3.68
C LEU A 12 16.14 -26.07 -4.98
N GLY A 13 15.27 -25.89 -5.98
CA GLY A 13 15.66 -25.69 -7.37
C GLY A 13 16.51 -26.87 -7.84
N GLU A 14 17.72 -26.56 -8.28
CA GLU A 14 18.73 -27.56 -8.68
C GLU A 14 19.66 -27.99 -7.54
N ILE A 15 19.45 -27.48 -6.31
CA ILE A 15 20.32 -27.75 -5.16
C ILE A 15 19.83 -29.00 -4.41
N SER A 16 20.67 -30.04 -4.39
CA SER A 16 20.46 -31.25 -3.59
C SER A 16 20.86 -31.04 -2.13
N LEU A 17 19.96 -31.37 -1.20
CA LEU A 17 20.17 -31.23 0.24
C LEU A 17 20.43 -32.61 0.87
N ASP A 18 21.65 -33.13 0.73
CA ASP A 18 21.96 -34.54 1.04
C ASP A 18 21.88 -34.90 2.52
N TYR A 19 22.38 -34.03 3.41
CA TYR A 19 22.49 -34.32 4.85
C TYR A 19 21.57 -33.46 5.69
N VAL A 20 20.29 -33.45 5.30
CA VAL A 20 19.22 -32.82 6.06
C VAL A 20 18.92 -33.65 7.32
N GLN A 21 19.01 -32.99 8.46
CA GLN A 21 18.76 -33.59 9.78
C GLN A 21 17.33 -33.37 10.24
N HIS A 22 16.73 -32.26 9.82
CA HIS A 22 15.41 -31.86 10.27
C HIS A 22 14.70 -31.05 9.19
N ILE A 23 13.44 -31.39 8.94
CA ILE A 23 12.52 -30.58 8.14
C ILE A 23 11.28 -30.38 8.98
N GLU A 24 10.91 -29.13 9.17
CA GLU A 24 9.73 -28.72 9.91
C GLU A 24 8.82 -27.96 8.97
N HIS A 25 7.54 -28.31 8.97
CA HIS A 25 6.50 -27.52 8.31
C HIS A 25 5.63 -26.85 9.38
N SER A 26 5.33 -25.58 9.16
CA SER A 26 4.41 -24.82 10.00
C SER A 26 3.42 -24.04 9.15
N LEU A 27 2.18 -23.97 9.65
CA LEU A 27 1.10 -23.18 9.08
C LEU A 27 0.36 -22.51 10.22
N GLU A 28 0.23 -21.18 10.14
CA GLU A 28 -0.60 -20.41 11.05
C GLU A 28 -2.05 -20.33 10.55
N GLY A 29 -3.02 -20.23 11.46
CA GLY A 29 -4.44 -20.16 11.12
C GLY A 29 -4.91 -18.82 10.51
N GLY A 30 -4.07 -17.78 10.56
CA GLY A 30 -4.38 -16.45 10.00
C GLY A 30 -5.45 -15.68 10.75
N TYR A 31 -5.48 -15.81 12.08
CA TYR A 31 -6.42 -15.12 12.95
C TYR A 31 -5.80 -13.85 13.55
N LEU A 32 -6.59 -12.77 13.56
CA LEU A 32 -6.34 -11.58 14.36
C LEU A 32 -7.21 -11.66 15.61
N SER A 33 -6.59 -11.47 16.77
CA SER A 33 -7.29 -11.41 18.05
C SER A 33 -7.58 -9.96 18.44
N SER A 34 -8.82 -9.66 18.84
CA SER A 34 -9.22 -8.35 19.37
C SER A 34 -9.96 -8.51 20.69
N VAL A 35 -9.66 -7.62 21.65
CA VAL A 35 -10.35 -7.58 22.95
C VAL A 35 -11.56 -6.64 22.83
N ILE A 36 -12.73 -7.12 23.25
CA ILE A 36 -13.94 -6.30 23.32
C ILE A 36 -14.19 -5.93 24.79
N PRO A 37 -14.12 -4.64 25.17
CA PRO A 37 -14.37 -4.22 26.55
C PRO A 37 -15.72 -4.70 27.06
N GLY A 38 -15.73 -5.28 28.27
CA GLY A 38 -16.94 -5.79 28.90
C GLY A 38 -17.35 -7.20 28.51
N LEU A 39 -16.62 -7.87 27.61
CA LEU A 39 -16.82 -9.29 27.29
C LEU A 39 -15.66 -10.14 27.83
N GLU A 40 -15.99 -11.38 28.21
CA GLU A 40 -14.97 -12.38 28.55
C GLU A 40 -14.34 -12.95 27.28
N GLY A 41 -13.01 -12.97 27.23
CA GLY A 41 -12.24 -13.55 26.12
C GLY A 41 -11.84 -12.55 25.03
N GLN A 42 -11.56 -13.09 23.83
CA GLN A 42 -11.09 -12.34 22.66
C GLN A 42 -11.88 -12.77 21.43
N LEU A 43 -12.24 -11.80 20.58
CA LEU A 43 -12.78 -12.06 19.25
C LEU A 43 -11.64 -12.52 18.33
N GLN A 44 -11.82 -13.66 17.68
CA GLN A 44 -10.88 -14.20 16.70
C GLN A 44 -11.45 -13.99 15.30
N GLN A 45 -10.84 -13.08 14.52
CA GLN A 45 -11.24 -12.84 13.14
C GLN A 45 -10.23 -13.49 12.19
N ARG A 46 -10.70 -14.37 11.30
CA ARG A 46 -9.85 -14.91 10.24
C ARG A 46 -9.64 -13.84 9.17
N VAL A 47 -8.39 -13.42 8.96
CA VAL A 47 -8.05 -12.33 8.03
C VAL A 47 -7.55 -12.87 6.70
N ALA A 48 -6.73 -13.91 6.74
CA ALA A 48 -6.14 -14.51 5.54
C ALA A 48 -5.78 -15.97 5.79
N ARG A 49 -5.30 -16.64 4.74
CA ARG A 49 -4.57 -17.91 4.86
C ARG A 49 -3.08 -17.57 4.75
N PRO A 50 -2.28 -17.65 5.83
CA PRO A 50 -0.85 -17.38 5.80
C PRO A 50 -0.12 -18.36 4.87
N SER A 51 1.00 -17.93 4.28
CA SER A 51 1.90 -18.79 3.53
C SER A 51 2.40 -19.95 4.40
N HIS A 52 2.57 -21.13 3.81
CA HIS A 52 3.27 -22.22 4.45
C HIS A 52 4.72 -21.83 4.72
N ARG A 53 5.24 -22.25 5.86
CA ARG A 53 6.65 -22.06 6.22
C ARG A 53 7.32 -23.41 6.41
N VAL A 54 8.49 -23.57 5.81
CA VAL A 54 9.31 -24.77 5.97
C VAL A 54 10.67 -24.36 6.52
N THR A 55 11.09 -24.98 7.63
CA THR A 55 12.43 -24.81 8.17
C THR A 55 13.23 -26.08 7.92
N ILE A 56 14.38 -25.95 7.30
CA ILE A 56 15.29 -27.06 7.00
C ILE A 56 16.58 -26.84 7.77
N ARG A 57 17.01 -27.85 8.52
CA ARG A 57 18.32 -27.86 9.18
C ARG A 57 19.14 -29.04 8.71
N GLY A 58 20.39 -28.79 8.38
CA GLY A 58 21.29 -29.81 7.88
C GLY A 58 22.74 -29.48 8.13
N ILE A 59 23.60 -30.36 7.60
CA ILE A 59 25.04 -30.17 7.61
C ILE A 59 25.59 -30.29 6.19
N LEU A 60 26.65 -29.56 5.90
CA LEU A 60 27.47 -29.72 4.70
C LEU A 60 28.85 -30.20 5.15
N PHE A 61 29.37 -31.24 4.50
CA PHE A 61 30.72 -31.74 4.79
C PHE A 61 31.36 -32.40 3.57
N GLY A 62 32.70 -32.49 3.60
CA GLY A 62 33.49 -33.04 2.50
C GLY A 62 34.00 -31.96 1.53
N ASP A 63 34.63 -32.39 0.44
CA ASP A 63 35.39 -31.50 -0.45
C ASP A 63 34.50 -30.48 -1.19
N GLY A 64 33.22 -30.77 -1.42
CA GLY A 64 32.25 -29.87 -2.05
C GLY A 64 31.44 -29.00 -1.08
N ALA A 65 31.71 -29.06 0.23
CA ALA A 65 30.88 -28.39 1.23
C ALA A 65 30.92 -26.86 1.14
N ALA A 66 32.07 -26.29 0.77
CA ALA A 66 32.23 -24.84 0.61
C ALA A 66 31.45 -24.33 -0.61
N ASP A 67 31.49 -25.07 -1.72
CA ASP A 67 30.77 -24.72 -2.95
C ASP A 67 29.25 -24.81 -2.74
N ALA A 68 28.77 -25.89 -2.10
CA ALA A 68 27.36 -26.04 -1.74
C ALA A 68 26.88 -24.92 -0.81
N LEU A 69 27.73 -24.50 0.14
CA LEU A 69 27.43 -23.37 1.01
C LEU A 69 27.30 -22.06 0.21
N SER A 70 28.21 -21.82 -0.74
CA SER A 70 28.15 -20.63 -1.62
C SER A 70 26.85 -20.63 -2.44
N SER A 71 26.49 -21.76 -3.05
CA SER A 71 25.24 -21.87 -3.83
C SER A 71 23.99 -21.58 -3.00
N LEU A 72 23.94 -22.05 -1.75
CA LEU A 72 22.84 -21.75 -0.84
C LEU A 72 22.81 -20.27 -0.43
N GLN A 73 23.97 -19.66 -0.21
CA GLN A 73 24.08 -18.23 0.11
C GLN A 73 23.65 -17.36 -1.07
N GLU A 74 24.05 -17.71 -2.29
CA GLU A 74 23.66 -17.03 -3.52
C GLU A 74 22.14 -17.14 -3.74
N ALA A 75 21.58 -18.35 -3.62
CA ALA A 75 20.14 -18.57 -3.71
C ALA A 75 19.36 -17.71 -2.69
N ALA A 76 19.87 -17.61 -1.45
CA ALA A 76 19.25 -16.78 -0.42
C ALA A 76 19.38 -15.27 -0.70
N GLN A 77 20.45 -14.82 -1.35
CA GLN A 77 20.68 -13.42 -1.67
C GLN A 77 19.89 -12.93 -2.89
N ASN A 78 19.65 -13.82 -3.86
CA ASN A 78 18.95 -13.46 -5.09
C ASN A 78 17.45 -13.21 -4.85
N GLY A 79 16.85 -13.88 -3.85
CA GLY A 79 15.44 -13.72 -3.52
C GLY A 79 14.49 -14.26 -4.60
N GLU A 80 14.99 -15.11 -5.51
CA GLU A 80 14.21 -15.71 -6.57
C GLU A 80 13.29 -16.82 -6.04
N GLU A 81 12.19 -17.05 -6.76
CA GLU A 81 11.31 -18.19 -6.50
C GLU A 81 12.01 -19.48 -6.92
N LEU A 82 12.05 -20.44 -6.00
CA LEU A 82 12.66 -21.74 -6.20
C LEU A 82 11.60 -22.82 -6.08
N THR A 83 11.70 -23.84 -6.93
CA THR A 83 10.91 -25.06 -6.78
C THR A 83 11.39 -25.82 -5.55
N PHE A 84 10.49 -26.21 -4.64
CA PHE A 84 10.86 -27.02 -3.48
C PHE A 84 10.16 -28.38 -3.51
N SER A 85 10.94 -29.44 -3.31
CA SER A 85 10.43 -30.81 -3.28
C SER A 85 11.01 -31.58 -2.11
N ALA A 86 10.13 -32.09 -1.25
CA ALA A 86 10.45 -32.95 -0.13
C ALA A 86 9.27 -33.88 0.18
N ASP A 87 9.53 -34.98 0.91
CA ASP A 87 8.48 -35.91 1.32
C ASP A 87 7.37 -35.20 2.13
N ILE A 88 7.77 -34.29 3.03
CA ILE A 88 6.83 -33.52 3.85
C ILE A 88 5.91 -32.59 3.03
N THR A 89 6.35 -32.13 1.86
CA THR A 89 5.56 -31.22 1.00
C THR A 89 4.71 -31.93 -0.04
N SER A 90 4.91 -33.24 -0.22
CA SER A 90 4.16 -34.05 -1.18
C SER A 90 2.65 -34.06 -0.92
N ALA A 91 2.23 -33.78 0.32
CA ALA A 91 0.83 -33.67 0.71
C ALA A 91 0.32 -32.22 0.78
N LEU A 92 1.18 -31.22 0.58
CA LEU A 92 0.90 -29.81 0.92
C LEU A 92 0.77 -28.88 -0.30
N ASP A 93 0.89 -29.39 -1.54
CA ASP A 93 0.84 -28.61 -2.79
C ASP A 93 1.78 -27.37 -2.82
N ILE A 94 2.84 -27.38 -2.01
CA ILE A 94 3.85 -26.32 -2.00
C ILE A 94 4.78 -26.54 -3.18
N GLN A 95 4.58 -25.79 -4.27
CA GLN A 95 5.39 -25.89 -5.48
C GLN A 95 6.55 -24.89 -5.49
N GLN A 96 6.26 -23.63 -5.19
CA GLN A 96 7.23 -22.53 -5.26
C GLN A 96 7.43 -21.91 -3.88
N VAL A 97 8.68 -21.60 -3.56
CA VAL A 97 9.07 -20.99 -2.29
C VAL A 97 10.13 -19.92 -2.52
N VAL A 98 10.23 -19.00 -1.57
CA VAL A 98 11.35 -18.06 -1.47
C VAL A 98 12.10 -18.34 -0.18
N ILE A 99 13.42 -18.12 -0.19
CA ILE A 99 14.24 -18.17 1.02
C ILE A 99 14.05 -16.87 1.81
N ASP A 100 13.31 -16.95 2.93
CA ASP A 100 13.09 -15.84 3.86
C ASP A 100 14.28 -15.63 4.80
N GLY A 101 15.01 -16.70 5.11
CA GLY A 101 16.16 -16.62 5.99
C GLY A 101 17.16 -17.74 5.76
N PHE A 102 18.44 -17.39 5.84
CA PHE A 102 19.55 -18.32 5.76
C PHE A 102 20.53 -18.07 6.90
N HIS A 103 20.87 -19.13 7.63
CA HIS A 103 21.87 -19.11 8.70
C HIS A 103 22.85 -20.25 8.47
N ALA A 104 24.14 -19.97 8.55
CA ALA A 104 25.18 -20.98 8.50
C ALA A 104 26.23 -20.72 9.58
N ALA A 105 26.76 -21.80 10.15
CA ALA A 105 27.83 -21.77 11.13
C ALA A 105 28.86 -22.84 10.82
N GLN A 106 30.13 -22.53 11.07
CA GLN A 106 31.23 -23.47 10.97
C GLN A 106 31.72 -23.82 12.37
N GLU A 107 31.90 -25.11 12.65
CA GLU A 107 32.52 -25.54 13.89
C GLU A 107 34.05 -25.48 13.77
N VAL A 108 34.71 -24.72 14.65
CA VAL A 108 36.17 -24.51 14.61
C VAL A 108 36.96 -25.82 14.79
N SER A 109 36.35 -26.82 15.44
CA SER A 109 36.95 -28.12 15.72
C SER A 109 37.07 -29.02 14.47
N THR A 110 36.29 -28.75 13.41
CA THR A 110 36.22 -29.61 12.21
C THR A 110 36.16 -28.74 10.94
N PRO A 111 37.32 -28.40 10.34
CA PRO A 111 37.36 -27.72 9.05
C PRO A 111 36.57 -28.47 7.98
N GLY A 112 35.90 -27.73 7.10
CA GLY A 112 35.06 -28.32 6.05
C GLY A 112 33.72 -28.89 6.52
N ARG A 113 33.27 -28.56 7.74
CA ARG A 113 31.94 -28.90 8.24
C ARG A 113 31.14 -27.64 8.58
N TYR A 114 29.98 -27.50 7.95
CA TYR A 114 29.07 -26.38 8.17
C TYR A 114 27.71 -26.91 8.62
N SER A 115 27.11 -26.29 9.63
CA SER A 115 25.69 -26.46 9.94
C SER A 115 24.92 -25.31 9.30
N TYR A 116 23.74 -25.59 8.75
CA TYR A 116 22.90 -24.57 8.16
C TYR A 116 21.44 -24.71 8.59
N GLU A 117 20.74 -23.58 8.58
CA GLU A 117 19.28 -23.47 8.69
C GLU A 117 18.76 -22.60 7.53
N ILE A 118 17.77 -23.10 6.81
CA ILE A 118 17.05 -22.38 5.75
C ILE A 118 15.59 -22.27 6.16
N ARG A 119 15.05 -21.06 6.10
CA ARG A 119 13.61 -20.80 6.22
C ARG A 119 13.04 -20.48 4.86
N LEU A 120 12.09 -21.31 4.43
CA LEU A 120 11.38 -21.20 3.18
C LEU A 120 9.96 -20.72 3.45
N VAL A 121 9.46 -19.83 2.60
CA VAL A 121 8.07 -19.35 2.64
C VAL A 121 7.44 -19.61 1.28
N GLU A 122 6.23 -20.17 1.28
CA GLU A 122 5.44 -20.39 0.06
C GLU A 122 5.25 -19.09 -0.74
N SER A 123 5.56 -19.15 -2.03
CA SER A 123 5.28 -18.12 -3.01
C SER A 123 4.12 -18.57 -3.91
N PRO A 124 2.88 -18.17 -3.60
CA PRO A 124 1.75 -18.49 -4.46
C PRO A 124 1.88 -17.71 -5.77
N PRO A 125 1.45 -18.29 -6.91
CA PRO A 125 1.53 -17.59 -8.19
C PRO A 125 0.74 -16.28 -8.12
N LEU A 126 1.39 -15.19 -8.53
CA LEU A 126 0.73 -13.90 -8.58
C LEU A 126 -0.47 -14.00 -9.55
N PRO A 127 -1.65 -13.48 -9.16
CA PRO A 127 -2.74 -13.34 -10.12
C PRO A 127 -2.24 -12.50 -11.30
N PRO A 128 -2.72 -12.77 -12.53
CA PRO A 128 -2.34 -11.96 -13.68
C PRO A 128 -2.61 -10.49 -13.34
N PRO A 129 -1.72 -9.56 -13.73
CA PRO A 129 -1.90 -8.16 -13.44
C PRO A 129 -3.32 -7.78 -13.88
N ALA A 130 -4.09 -7.23 -12.95
CA ALA A 130 -5.41 -6.73 -13.26
C ALA A 130 -5.23 -5.81 -14.45
N GLN A 131 -5.77 -6.20 -15.61
CA GLN A 131 -5.81 -5.26 -16.71
C GLN A 131 -6.57 -4.07 -16.15
N ILE A 132 -5.95 -2.90 -16.22
CA ILE A 132 -6.66 -1.65 -16.03
C ILE A 132 -7.60 -1.59 -17.25
N SER A 133 -8.72 -2.31 -17.18
CA SER A 133 -9.95 -1.80 -17.74
C SER A 133 -10.05 -0.44 -17.09
N GLY A 134 -9.73 0.62 -17.84
CA GLY A 134 -9.95 1.98 -17.38
C GLY A 134 -11.41 2.02 -16.95
N PHE A 135 -11.66 2.03 -15.64
CA PHE A 135 -12.98 1.82 -15.07
C PHE A 135 -13.63 0.45 -15.39
N GLY A 136 -12.96 -0.64 -15.03
CA GLY A 136 -13.58 -1.96 -15.01
C GLY A 136 -14.67 -2.05 -13.94
N GLY A 137 -15.92 -1.79 -14.33
CA GLY A 137 -17.11 -2.24 -13.58
C GLY A 137 -18.07 -1.16 -13.07
N LEU A 138 -18.02 0.09 -13.52
CA LEU A 138 -19.05 1.07 -13.14
C LEU A 138 -20.44 0.72 -13.72
N ASP A 139 -20.48 -0.02 -14.83
CA ASP A 139 -21.72 -0.54 -15.41
C ASP A 139 -22.40 -1.58 -14.51
N ASP A 140 -21.63 -2.31 -13.69
CA ASP A 140 -22.12 -3.34 -12.76
C ASP A 140 -22.46 -2.76 -11.36
N PHE A 141 -21.95 -1.56 -11.04
CA PHE A 141 -22.26 -0.85 -9.79
C PHE A 141 -23.66 -0.23 -9.76
N GLY A 142 -24.51 -0.48 -10.76
CA GLY A 142 -25.87 0.05 -10.79
C GLY A 142 -25.91 1.59 -10.78
N LEU A 143 -24.83 2.26 -11.21
CA LEU A 143 -24.76 3.72 -11.25
C LEU A 143 -25.76 4.33 -12.25
N GLY A 144 -26.33 3.52 -13.13
CA GLY A 144 -27.48 3.91 -13.96
C GLY A 144 -28.78 4.11 -13.16
N ASP A 145 -28.87 3.63 -11.91
CA ASP A 145 -30.07 3.68 -11.06
C ASP A 145 -29.82 4.28 -9.66
N LEU A 146 -28.60 4.74 -9.34
CA LEU A 146 -28.32 5.36 -8.03
C LEU A 146 -28.85 6.80 -7.87
N GLY A 147 -29.74 7.27 -8.74
CA GLY A 147 -30.37 8.57 -8.58
C GLY A 147 -29.39 9.73 -8.39
N PHE A 148 -28.14 9.57 -8.87
CA PHE A 148 -27.23 10.69 -9.02
C PHE A 148 -27.79 11.51 -10.17
N ASP A 149 -28.64 12.44 -9.79
CA ASP A 149 -29.29 13.36 -10.70
C ASP A 149 -28.18 14.16 -11.39
N THR A 150 -27.95 13.87 -12.67
CA THR A 150 -27.03 14.64 -13.51
C THR A 150 -27.46 16.11 -13.59
N ASP A 151 -28.69 16.41 -13.17
CA ASP A 151 -29.22 17.76 -13.03
C ASP A 151 -28.55 18.53 -11.89
N ILE A 152 -27.99 17.87 -10.86
CA ILE A 152 -27.15 18.54 -9.82
C ILE A 152 -25.88 19.13 -10.44
N MET A 153 -25.32 18.49 -11.47
CA MET A 153 -24.19 19.07 -12.21
C MET A 153 -24.62 20.27 -13.07
N GLY A 154 -25.85 20.25 -13.60
CA GLY A 154 -26.47 21.40 -14.26
C GLY A 154 -26.66 22.56 -13.29
N ASP A 155 -27.33 22.32 -12.16
CA ASP A 155 -27.57 23.30 -11.11
C ASP A 155 -26.27 23.85 -10.50
N LEU A 156 -25.23 23.03 -10.36
CA LEU A 156 -23.91 23.48 -9.89
C LEU A 156 -23.22 24.36 -10.94
N THR A 157 -23.41 24.08 -12.23
CA THR A 157 -22.86 24.89 -13.33
C THR A 157 -23.60 26.22 -13.45
N ASP A 158 -24.92 26.21 -13.31
CA ASP A 158 -25.75 27.42 -13.31
C ASP A 158 -25.45 28.28 -12.08
N LEU A 159 -25.32 27.68 -10.89
CA LEU A 159 -24.90 28.37 -9.68
C LEU A 159 -23.48 28.95 -9.80
N ALA A 160 -22.56 28.25 -10.45
CA ALA A 160 -21.23 28.78 -10.73
C ALA A 160 -21.28 29.97 -11.72
N GLY A 161 -22.15 29.91 -12.71
CA GLY A 161 -22.43 31.01 -13.64
C GLY A 161 -23.00 32.24 -12.95
N ASP A 162 -23.98 32.05 -12.07
CA ASP A 162 -24.61 33.12 -11.29
C ASP A 162 -23.62 33.75 -10.30
N ILE A 163 -22.77 32.96 -9.65
CA ILE A 163 -21.70 33.47 -8.78
C ILE A 163 -20.68 34.27 -9.59
N ALA A 164 -20.27 33.78 -10.77
CA ALA A 164 -19.33 34.49 -11.63
C ALA A 164 -19.91 35.82 -12.13
N GLY A 165 -21.21 35.84 -12.50
CA GLY A 165 -21.94 37.05 -12.89
C GLY A 165 -22.02 38.06 -11.74
N ALA A 166 -22.44 37.63 -10.55
CA ALA A 166 -22.55 38.48 -9.37
C ALA A 166 -21.19 39.06 -8.92
N VAL A 167 -20.10 38.29 -9.06
CA VAL A 167 -18.74 38.78 -8.79
C VAL A 167 -18.33 39.84 -9.81
N ASN A 168 -18.62 39.64 -11.10
CA ASN A 168 -18.29 40.62 -12.12
C ASN A 168 -19.10 41.92 -11.96
N ASP A 169 -20.37 41.83 -11.58
CA ASP A 169 -21.21 42.99 -11.27
C ASP A 169 -20.70 43.73 -10.02
N ALA A 170 -20.27 43.00 -8.98
CA ALA A 170 -19.67 43.59 -7.79
C ALA A 170 -18.36 44.32 -8.11
N LEU A 171 -17.51 43.76 -8.98
CA LEU A 171 -16.29 44.42 -9.46
C LEU A 171 -16.61 45.68 -10.27
N GLY A 172 -17.64 45.66 -11.13
CA GLY A 172 -18.10 46.85 -11.86
C GLY A 172 -18.64 47.96 -10.95
N VAL A 173 -19.31 47.61 -9.84
CA VAL A 173 -19.74 48.57 -8.82
C VAL A 173 -18.54 49.18 -8.08
N LEU A 174 -17.49 48.39 -7.82
CA LEU A 174 -16.25 48.90 -7.21
C LEU A 174 -15.52 49.87 -8.14
N ASP A 175 -15.41 49.58 -9.44
CA ASP A 175 -14.84 50.49 -10.43
C ASP A 175 -15.64 51.80 -10.55
N ALA A 176 -16.97 51.71 -10.51
CA ALA A 176 -17.84 52.89 -10.48
C ALA A 176 -17.68 53.71 -9.19
N LEU A 177 -17.48 53.04 -8.05
CA LEU A 177 -17.20 53.67 -6.76
C LEU A 177 -15.81 54.33 -6.75
N GLU A 178 -14.81 53.72 -7.39
CA GLU A 178 -13.46 54.27 -7.56
C GLU A 178 -13.46 55.49 -8.50
N ALA A 179 -14.26 55.46 -9.56
CA ALA A 179 -14.50 56.61 -10.43
C ALA A 179 -15.21 57.76 -9.69
N LEU A 180 -16.11 57.45 -8.76
CA LEU A 180 -16.75 58.43 -7.86
C LEU A 180 -15.79 58.95 -6.78
N ALA A 181 -14.87 58.12 -6.27
CA ALA A 181 -13.81 58.52 -5.35
C ALA A 181 -12.74 59.39 -6.03
N GLY A 182 -12.52 59.21 -7.34
CA GLY A 182 -11.68 60.07 -8.18
C GLY A 182 -12.23 61.48 -8.41
N LEU A 183 -13.47 61.77 -7.99
CA LEU A 183 -14.06 63.10 -7.93
C LEU A 183 -13.86 63.72 -6.53
N ASP A 184 -12.63 63.68 -6.02
CA ASP A 184 -12.20 64.29 -4.75
C ASP A 184 -12.07 65.82 -4.88
N GLY A 185 -13.22 66.48 -5.08
CA GLY A 185 -13.32 67.93 -5.26
C GLY A 185 -14.68 68.54 -4.93
N LEU A 186 -15.67 67.73 -4.53
CA LEU A 186 -16.96 68.22 -4.04
C LEU A 186 -17.16 67.75 -2.60
N SER A 187 -16.72 68.57 -1.66
CA SER A 187 -17.01 68.41 -0.23
C SER A 187 -18.51 68.50 0.02
N VAL A 188 -19.17 67.35 0.19
CA VAL A 188 -20.50 67.24 0.81
C VAL A 188 -20.32 66.58 2.18
N GLY A 189 -19.79 67.38 3.11
CA GLY A 189 -19.32 66.98 4.44
C GLY A 189 -20.38 66.55 5.45
N GLY A 190 -21.22 65.58 5.12
CA GLY A 190 -22.16 65.02 6.11
C GLY A 190 -23.03 63.85 5.66
N VAL A 191 -22.95 63.41 4.39
CA VAL A 191 -23.88 62.41 3.83
C VAL A 191 -23.24 61.03 3.61
N LEU A 192 -21.91 60.91 3.64
CA LEU A 192 -21.19 59.67 3.27
C LEU A 192 -20.61 58.84 4.43
N GLN A 193 -20.88 59.21 5.69
CA GLN A 193 -20.49 58.39 6.86
C GLN A 193 -20.92 56.91 6.75
N PRO A 194 -22.13 56.58 6.25
CA PRO A 194 -22.52 55.18 6.08
C PRO A 194 -21.68 54.42 5.05
N MET A 195 -21.08 55.09 4.07
CA MET A 195 -20.28 54.43 3.02
C MET A 195 -18.83 54.19 3.46
N GLN A 196 -18.28 54.99 4.37
CA GLN A 196 -16.96 54.75 4.97
C GLN A 196 -16.97 53.53 5.91
N ASP A 197 -18.07 53.32 6.62
CA ASP A 197 -18.25 52.14 7.47
C ASP A 197 -18.41 50.85 6.64
N VAL A 198 -19.05 50.93 5.47
CA VAL A 198 -19.16 49.81 4.54
C VAL A 198 -17.81 49.48 3.88
N GLY A 199 -17.02 50.48 3.46
CA GLY A 199 -15.68 50.24 2.92
C GLY A 199 -14.74 49.54 3.93
N ASN A 200 -14.80 49.94 5.20
CA ASN A 200 -14.00 49.34 6.28
C ASN A 200 -14.43 47.91 6.65
N SER A 201 -15.68 47.53 6.38
CA SER A 201 -16.20 46.17 6.65
C SER A 201 -16.02 45.20 5.49
N VAL A 202 -15.88 45.70 4.26
CA VAL A 202 -15.63 44.89 3.06
C VAL A 202 -14.14 44.57 2.86
N SER A 203 -13.24 45.46 3.30
CA SER A 203 -11.77 45.28 3.19
C SER A 203 -11.24 43.97 3.83
N PRO A 204 -11.68 43.59 5.05
CA PRO A 204 -11.29 42.32 5.67
C PRO A 204 -11.79 41.10 4.88
N LEU A 205 -12.98 41.20 4.29
CA LEU A 205 -13.64 40.11 3.56
C LEU A 205 -12.94 39.85 2.21
N ALA A 206 -12.52 40.91 1.52
CA ALA A 206 -11.70 40.82 0.32
C ALA A 206 -10.31 40.21 0.62
N SER A 207 -9.70 40.57 1.75
CA SER A 207 -8.41 39.98 2.17
C SER A 207 -8.53 38.48 2.49
N ALA A 208 -9.58 38.08 3.21
CA ALA A 208 -9.83 36.68 3.55
C ALA A 208 -10.11 35.82 2.30
N PHE A 209 -10.83 36.37 1.32
CA PHE A 209 -11.08 35.70 0.04
C PHE A 209 -9.80 35.51 -0.77
N LYS A 210 -8.92 36.52 -0.81
CA LYS A 210 -7.62 36.46 -1.49
C LYS A 210 -6.68 35.44 -0.85
N ASP A 211 -6.66 35.37 0.48
CA ASP A 211 -5.86 34.38 1.21
C ASP A 211 -6.36 32.95 0.97
N SER A 212 -7.68 32.76 0.91
CA SER A 212 -8.29 31.46 0.59
C SER A 212 -7.96 31.01 -0.83
N MET A 213 -8.03 31.89 -1.83
CA MET A 213 -7.65 31.57 -3.22
C MET A 213 -6.16 31.22 -3.33
N SER A 214 -5.29 31.97 -2.64
CA SER A 214 -3.85 31.71 -2.64
C SER A 214 -3.51 30.35 -2.00
N SER A 215 -4.24 29.97 -0.95
CA SER A 215 -4.09 28.65 -0.32
C SER A 215 -4.53 27.50 -1.22
N LEU A 216 -5.60 27.71 -2.02
CA LEU A 216 -6.09 26.74 -2.99
C LEU A 216 -5.15 26.60 -4.19
N SER A 217 -4.56 27.70 -4.69
CA SER A 217 -3.59 27.63 -5.79
C SER A 217 -2.31 26.89 -5.41
N VAL A 218 -1.89 26.98 -4.14
CA VAL A 218 -0.74 26.22 -3.63
C VAL A 218 -1.07 24.73 -3.45
N LEU A 219 -2.33 24.40 -3.15
CA LEU A 219 -2.76 23.02 -2.93
C LEU A 219 -3.01 22.24 -4.23
N PHE A 220 -3.31 22.94 -5.34
CA PHE A 220 -3.59 22.35 -6.65
C PHE A 220 -2.54 22.69 -7.73
N GLY A 221 -1.46 23.38 -7.37
CA GLY A 221 -0.46 23.89 -8.31
C GLY A 221 0.95 23.95 -7.73
N GLY A 222 1.55 22.77 -7.61
CA GLY A 222 3.00 22.51 -7.55
C GLY A 222 3.33 21.33 -8.44
#